data_AF-A0A970F446-F1
#
_entry.id   AF-A0A970F446-F1
#
_cell.length_a   1.000
_cell.length_b   1.000
_cell.length_c   1.000
_cell.angle_alpha   90.00
_cell.angle_beta   90.00
_cell.angle_gamma   90.00
#
_symmetry.space_group_name_H-M   'P 1'
#
loop_
_entity.id
_entity.type
_entity.pdbx_description
1 polymer ?
#
loop_
_entity_poly.entity_id
_entity_poly.type
_entity_poly.pdbx_seq_one_letter_code
_entity_poly.pdbx_strand_id
1 'polypeptide(L)'
;MNNILERIKQVIADKNLSHEYLANKMAISRSYVSMLLSGDRVLNKDLIVKFSEALSISLEELLNSTVDAEEDYVIRTRGKFKSRLARSKIANVKIQMDDYIRLKGIYENEQFISK
;
A
#
# COMPACT_ATOMS: atom_id res chain seq x y z
N MET A 1 11.08 -0.63 9.61
CA MET A 1 11.27 -2.10 9.58
C MET A 1 10.04 -2.91 10.02
N ASN A 2 8.94 -2.29 10.51
CA ASN A 2 7.71 -3.00 10.92
C ASN A 2 6.69 -3.29 9.80
N ASN A 3 7.03 -3.09 8.52
CA ASN A 3 6.03 -3.09 7.43
C ASN A 3 6.09 -4.32 6.49
N ILE A 4 7.17 -5.11 6.52
CA ILE A 4 7.35 -6.26 5.60
C ILE A 4 6.46 -7.43 6.00
N LEU A 5 6.33 -7.72 7.30
CA LEU A 5 5.51 -8.81 7.81
C LEU A 5 4.03 -8.61 7.46
N GLU A 6 3.53 -7.38 7.61
CA GLU A 6 2.15 -7.04 7.27
C GLU A 6 1.90 -7.14 5.75
N ARG A 7 2.87 -6.74 4.92
CA ARG A 7 2.79 -6.94 3.47
C ARG A 7 2.74 -8.42 3.09
N ILE A 8 3.58 -9.25 3.71
CA ILE A 8 3.55 -10.71 3.53
C ILE A 8 2.15 -11.25 3.86
N LYS A 9 1.56 -10.85 4.99
CA LYS A 9 0.20 -11.27 5.38
C LYS A 9 -0.86 -10.81 4.38
N GLN A 10 -0.78 -9.57 3.89
CA GLN A 10 -1.69 -9.03 2.87
C GLN A 10 -1.65 -9.88 1.61
N VAL A 11 -0.45 -10.12 1.05
CA VAL A 11 -0.31 -10.92 -0.17
C VAL A 11 -0.78 -12.36 0.02
N ILE A 12 -0.56 -12.94 1.21
CA ILE A 12 -1.07 -14.28 1.55
C ILE A 12 -2.60 -14.29 1.53
N ALA A 13 -3.24 -13.26 2.10
CA ALA A 13 -4.69 -13.13 2.12
C ALA A 13 -5.26 -12.91 0.70
N ASP A 14 -4.66 -12.01 -0.08
CA ASP A 14 -5.09 -11.69 -1.44
C ASP A 14 -5.03 -12.91 -2.37
N LYS A 15 -4.01 -13.76 -2.19
CA LYS A 15 -3.80 -14.98 -2.97
C LYS A 15 -4.47 -16.22 -2.35
N ASN A 16 -5.17 -16.09 -1.21
CA ASN A 16 -5.76 -17.20 -0.45
C ASN A 16 -4.80 -18.38 -0.23
N LEU A 17 -3.54 -18.09 0.10
CA LEU A 17 -2.51 -19.11 0.28
C LEU A 17 -2.57 -19.69 1.69
N SER A 18 -2.45 -21.02 1.80
CA SER A 18 -2.38 -21.69 3.08
C SER A 18 -0.96 -21.65 3.66
N HIS A 19 -0.85 -21.70 4.99
CA HIS A 19 0.46 -21.84 5.65
C HIS A 19 1.19 -23.12 5.23
N GLU A 20 0.44 -24.17 4.88
CA GLU A 20 0.98 -25.45 4.42
C GLU A 20 1.57 -25.33 3.01
N TYR A 21 0.93 -24.56 2.12
CA TYR A 21 1.47 -24.23 0.82
C TYR A 21 2.82 -23.49 0.94
N LEU A 22 2.87 -22.45 1.78
CA LEU A 22 4.08 -21.66 2.00
C LEU A 22 5.21 -22.50 2.63
N ALA A 23 4.87 -23.35 3.60
CA ALA A 23 5.81 -24.27 4.23
C ALA A 23 6.48 -25.20 3.20
N ASN A 24 5.68 -25.79 2.32
CA ASN A 24 6.17 -26.65 1.24
C ASN A 24 7.04 -25.87 0.26
N LYS A 25 6.62 -24.66 -0.14
CA LYS A 25 7.37 -23.83 -1.09
C LYS A 25 8.71 -23.33 -0.54
N MET A 26 8.76 -23.01 0.74
CA MET A 26 9.96 -22.46 1.41
C MET A 26 10.86 -23.54 2.03
N ALA A 27 10.45 -24.81 1.96
CA ALA A 27 11.10 -25.96 2.59
C ALA A 27 11.33 -25.76 4.10
N ILE A 28 10.30 -25.30 4.81
CA ILE A 28 10.29 -25.10 6.27
C ILE A 28 9.04 -25.71 6.89
N SER A 29 9.02 -25.90 8.21
CA SER A 29 7.84 -26.47 8.87
C SER A 29 6.67 -25.48 8.90
N ARG A 30 5.44 -26.00 8.82
CA ARG A 30 4.21 -25.19 8.94
C ARG A 30 4.15 -24.41 10.25
N SER A 31 4.61 -25.01 11.36
CA SER A 31 4.68 -24.33 12.65
C SER A 31 5.65 -23.14 12.61
N TYR A 32 6.79 -23.29 11.93
CA TYR A 32 7.75 -22.20 11.77
C TYR A 32 7.20 -21.05 10.91
N VAL A 33 6.47 -21.35 9.83
CA VAL A 33 5.74 -20.32 9.06
C VAL A 33 4.77 -19.57 9.96
N SER A 34 4.00 -20.28 10.78
CA SER A 34 3.05 -19.67 11.71
C SER A 34 3.74 -18.74 12.71
N MET A 35 4.87 -19.14 13.27
CA MET A 35 5.65 -18.32 14.23
C MET A 35 6.28 -17.09 13.57
N LEU A 36 6.66 -17.19 12.30
CA LEU A 36 7.14 -16.03 11.52
C LEU A 36 6.00 -15.05 11.26
N LEU A 37 4.83 -15.56 10.85
CA LEU A 37 3.66 -14.74 10.56
C LEU A 37 3.05 -14.09 11.82
N SER A 38 3.09 -14.75 12.97
CA SER A 38 2.65 -14.17 14.25
C SER A 38 3.60 -13.08 14.76
N GLY A 39 4.84 -13.02 14.26
CA GLY A 39 5.88 -12.11 14.74
C GLY A 39 6.65 -12.65 15.96
N ASP A 40 6.41 -13.89 16.38
CA ASP A 40 7.16 -14.55 17.48
C ASP A 40 8.62 -14.87 17.10
N ARG A 41 8.93 -14.79 15.80
CA ARG A 41 10.27 -14.97 15.24
C ARG A 41 10.60 -13.83 14.28
N VAL A 42 11.85 -13.38 14.33
CA VAL A 42 12.36 -12.32 13.45
C VAL A 42 12.58 -12.85 12.03
N LEU A 43 12.08 -12.12 11.05
CA LEU A 43 12.35 -12.36 9.63
C LEU A 43 13.77 -11.90 9.28
N ASN A 44 14.65 -12.86 9.01
CA ASN A 44 15.99 -12.59 8.48
C ASN A 44 15.93 -12.38 6.95
N LYS A 45 16.98 -11.76 6.38
CA LYS A 45 17.08 -11.49 4.94
C LYS A 45 16.81 -12.72 4.07
N ASP A 46 17.37 -13.88 4.42
CA ASP A 46 17.17 -15.11 3.66
C ASP A 46 15.71 -15.57 3.65
N LEU A 47 14.99 -15.37 4.76
CA LEU A 47 13.57 -15.70 4.85
C LEU A 47 12.71 -14.75 4.02
N ILE A 48 13.09 -13.46 3.97
CA ILE A 48 12.42 -12.45 3.14
C ILE A 48 12.53 -12.83 1.66
N VAL A 49 13.71 -13.26 1.21
CA VAL A 49 13.92 -13.76 -0.16
C VAL A 49 13.10 -15.03 -0.44
N LYS A 50 13.09 -15.99 0.50
CA LYS A 50 12.25 -17.18 0.36
C LYS A 50 10.76 -16.85 0.29
N PHE A 51 10.31 -15.82 1.01
CA PHE A 51 8.93 -15.35 0.92
C PHE A 51 8.65 -14.70 -0.44
N SER A 52 9.54 -13.87 -0.98
CA SER A 52 9.34 -13.27 -2.31
C SER A 52 9.23 -14.35 -3.40
N GLU A 53 10.08 -15.38 -3.34
CA GLU A 53 10.03 -16.53 -4.25
C GLU A 53 8.76 -17.37 -4.09
N ALA A 54 8.35 -17.66 -2.85
CA ALA A 54 7.15 -18.45 -2.56
C ALA A 54 5.86 -17.73 -2.94
N LEU A 55 5.86 -16.40 -2.84
CA LEU A 55 4.73 -15.54 -3.18
C LEU A 55 4.74 -15.09 -4.65
N SER A 56 5.78 -15.42 -5.42
CA SER A 56 5.95 -14.99 -6.82
C SER A 56 5.82 -13.47 -7.00
N ILE A 57 6.50 -12.72 -6.15
CA ILE A 57 6.57 -11.25 -6.19
C ILE A 57 8.04 -10.82 -6.11
N SER A 58 8.37 -9.65 -6.63
CA SER A 58 9.77 -9.19 -6.57
C SER A 58 10.18 -8.83 -5.14
N LEU A 59 11.47 -8.96 -4.83
CA LEU A 59 11.99 -8.53 -3.53
C LEU A 59 11.76 -7.03 -3.31
N GLU A 60 11.87 -6.24 -4.39
CA GLU A 60 11.56 -4.81 -4.39
C GLU A 60 10.10 -4.54 -4.06
N GLU A 61 9.15 -5.31 -4.60
CA GLU A 61 7.72 -5.18 -4.29
C GLU A 61 7.40 -5.55 -2.83
N LEU A 62 8.17 -6.48 -2.26
CA LEU A 62 8.05 -6.87 -0.86
C LEU A 62 8.67 -5.83 0.10
N LEU A 63 9.75 -5.16 -0.33
CA LEU A 63 10.49 -4.16 0.44
C LEU A 63 9.98 -2.73 0.25
N ASN A 64 9.35 -2.45 -0.88
CA ASN A 64 8.73 -1.17 -1.18
C ASN A 64 7.49 -1.04 -0.30
N SER A 65 7.71 -0.43 0.86
CA SER A 65 6.69 0.32 1.57
C SER A 65 6.37 1.63 0.81
N THR A 66 6.18 1.57 -0.50
CA THR A 66 5.19 2.46 -1.14
C THR A 66 3.87 1.78 -0.78
N VAL A 67 3.28 2.04 0.37
CA VAL A 67 2.38 3.20 0.54
C VAL A 67 1.78 3.61 -0.83
N ASP A 68 1.23 2.63 -1.54
CA ASP A 68 -0.10 2.75 -2.13
C ASP A 68 -1.15 2.48 -1.04
N ALA A 69 -0.86 2.88 0.20
CA ALA A 69 -1.94 3.50 0.92
C ALA A 69 -2.13 4.81 0.16
N GLU A 70 -3.25 4.93 -0.53
CA GLU A 70 -4.07 6.10 -0.29
C GLU A 70 -4.04 6.34 1.23
N GLU A 71 -3.00 7.00 1.74
CA GLU A 71 -3.06 7.59 3.06
C GLU A 71 -4.20 8.57 2.89
N ASP A 72 -5.36 8.21 3.41
CA ASP A 72 -6.46 9.12 3.58
C ASP A 72 -5.89 10.31 4.34
N TYR A 73 -5.47 11.34 3.59
CA TYR A 73 -4.98 12.57 4.18
C TYR A 73 -6.17 13.13 4.94
N VAL A 74 -6.17 12.95 6.27
CA VAL A 74 -7.23 13.50 7.12
C VAL A 74 -7.01 15.00 7.22
N ILE A 75 -7.53 15.74 6.23
CA ILE A 75 -7.50 17.19 6.21
C ILE A 75 -8.45 17.70 7.29
N ARG A 76 -7.89 18.08 8.44
CA ARG A 76 -8.63 18.78 9.50
C ARG A 76 -8.56 20.27 9.24
N THR A 77 -9.70 20.89 8.94
CA THR A 77 -9.79 22.35 8.92
C THR A 77 -9.56 22.90 10.34
N ARG A 78 -8.82 24.00 10.48
CA ARG A 78 -8.65 24.72 11.77
C ARG A 78 -9.93 25.45 12.21
N GLY A 79 -11.06 24.74 12.26
CA GLY A 79 -12.37 25.26 12.66
C GLY A 79 -13.50 24.93 11.67
N LYS A 80 -14.70 25.44 11.96
CA LYS A 80 -15.90 25.29 11.13
C LYS A 80 -16.30 26.63 10.50
N PHE A 81 -16.57 26.64 9.20
CA PHE A 81 -17.06 27.83 8.49
C PHE A 81 -18.52 28.12 8.86
N LYS A 82 -18.74 29.09 9.77
CA LYS A 82 -20.07 29.42 10.30
C LYS A 82 -20.94 30.20 9.32
N SER A 83 -20.36 31.09 8.51
CA SER A 83 -21.13 31.93 7.58
C SER A 83 -21.43 31.22 6.25
N ARG A 84 -22.60 31.52 5.66
CA ARG A 84 -23.00 31.04 4.33
C ARG A 84 -21.97 31.45 3.27
N LEU A 85 -21.49 32.68 3.34
CA LEU A 85 -20.47 33.21 2.42
C LEU A 85 -19.17 32.41 2.49
N ALA A 86 -18.68 32.08 3.69
CA ALA A 86 -17.44 31.32 3.85
C ALA A 86 -17.57 29.89 3.31
N ARG A 87 -18.72 29.22 3.52
CA ARG A 87 -18.98 27.90 2.93
C ARG A 87 -18.98 27.92 1.41
N SER A 88 -19.62 28.94 0.81
CA SER A 88 -19.65 29.11 -0.64
C SER A 88 -18.27 29.36 -1.23
N LYS A 89 -17.44 30.18 -0.57
CA LYS A 89 -16.05 30.41 -1.03
C LYS A 89 -15.20 29.14 -1.00
N ILE A 90 -15.30 28.33 0.05
CA ILE A 90 -14.55 27.06 0.16
C ILE A 90 -15.01 26.03 -0.89
N ALA A 91 -16.32 25.95 -1.14
CA ALA A 91 -16.84 25.10 -2.20
C ALA A 91 -16.27 25.49 -3.58
N ASN A 92 -16.17 26.79 -3.87
CA ASN A 92 -15.56 27.26 -5.11
C ASN A 92 -14.08 26.92 -5.20
N VAL A 93 -13.32 27.05 -4.11
CA VAL A 93 -11.90 26.67 -4.08
C VAL A 93 -11.74 25.17 -4.39
N LYS A 94 -12.61 24.32 -3.81
CA LYS A 94 -12.59 22.89 -4.11
C LYS A 94 -12.78 22.61 -5.60
N ILE A 95 -13.78 23.22 -6.22
CA ILE A 95 -14.06 23.05 -7.66
C ILE A 95 -12.84 23.45 -8.49
N GLN A 96 -12.21 24.57 -8.18
CA GLN A 96 -11.01 25.03 -8.89
C GLN A 96 -9.83 24.07 -8.75
N MET A 97 -9.65 23.45 -7.58
CA MET A 97 -8.61 22.45 -7.37
C MET A 97 -8.90 21.17 -8.16
N ASP A 98 -10.16 20.72 -8.17
CA ASP A 98 -10.58 19.54 -8.93
C ASP A 98 -10.37 19.76 -10.44
N ASP A 99 -10.72 20.94 -10.95
CA ASP A 99 -10.50 21.32 -12.35
C ASP A 99 -9.01 21.35 -12.72
N TYR A 100 -8.16 21.93 -11.86
CA TYR A 100 -6.71 21.93 -12.07
C TYR A 100 -6.13 20.52 -12.10
N ILE A 101 -6.50 19.65 -11.15
CA ILE A 101 -6.03 18.27 -11.09
C ILE A 101 -6.42 17.53 -12.38
N ARG A 102 -7.67 17.71 -12.83
CA ARG A 102 -8.17 17.11 -14.08
C ARG A 102 -7.37 17.57 -15.29
N LEU A 103 -7.16 18.88 -15.44
CA LEU A 103 -6.42 19.45 -16.56
C LEU A 103 -4.94 19.00 -16.56
N LYS A 104 -4.31 18.98 -15.39
CA LYS A 104 -2.95 18.48 -15.22
C LYS A 104 -2.83 17.01 -15.63
N GLY A 105 -3.75 16.16 -15.18
CA GLY A 105 -3.77 14.74 -15.54
C GLY A 105 -3.94 14.51 -17.05
N ILE A 106 -4.77 15.32 -17.72
CA ILE A 106 -4.90 15.27 -19.19
C ILE A 106 -3.58 15.63 -19.85
N TYR A 107 -2.96 16.74 -19.45
CA TYR A 107 -1.69 17.21 -20.03
C TYR A 107 -0.54 16.21 -19.84
N GLU A 108 -0.43 15.62 -18.66
CA GLU A 108 0.59 14.62 -18.37
C GLU A 108 0.39 13.36 -19.23
N ASN A 109 -0.85 12.88 -19.39
CA ASN A 109 -1.17 11.73 -20.23
C ASN A 109 -0.92 11.98 -21.73
N GLU A 110 -1.18 13.19 -22.23
CA GLU A 110 -0.90 13.55 -23.62
C GLU A 110 0.61 13.55 -23.95
N GLN A 111 1.48 13.91 -22.99
CA GLN A 111 2.93 13.83 -23.17
C GLN A 111 3.47 12.39 -23.24
N PHE A 112 2.78 11.41 -22.65
CA PHE A 112 3.14 10.00 -22.72
C PHE A 112 2.75 9.33 -24.05
N ILE A 113 1.73 9.84 -24.75
CA ILE A 113 1.27 9.29 -26.04
C ILE A 113 2.12 9.83 -27.21
N SER A 114 2.81 10.95 -27.02
CA SER A 114 3.61 11.63 -28.05
C SER A 114 5.11 11.28 -28.03
N LYS A 115 5.54 10.26 -27.26
CA LYS A 115 6.89 9.69 -27.26
C LYS A 115 6.84 8.23 -27.73
#